data_AF-A0A2G9TMK9-F1
#
_entry.id   AF-A0A2G9TMK9-F1
#
_cell.length_a   1.000
_cell.length_b   1.000
_cell.length_c   1.000
_cell.angle_alpha   90.00
_cell.angle_beta   90.00
_cell.angle_gamma   90.00
#
_symmetry.space_group_name_H-M   'P 1'
#
loop_
_entity.id
_entity.type
_entity.pdbx_description
1 polymer ?
#
loop_
_entity_poly.entity_id
_entity_poly.type
_entity_poly.pdbx_seq_one_letter_code
_entity_poly.pdbx_strand_id
1 'polypeptide(L)'
;MKRQVDVTCGAVAENGVCSGFTAVAHRDKANIISFRGTKNVPQLLAEIDAAGEKVKWIAGGFVSKYFNDGFMGLWTAGMKEDFRALRVKYPEYELWVTGHSLGGAMASLAASYIIAEEGVPSTSVKMVTFGQPRVGDYQYAKVHDTQIAYSFRVTHWRDMVPHLPPKFFMGYYHHESE
;
A
#
# COMPACT_ATOMS: atom_id res chain seq x y z
N MET A 1 -14.31 -7.85 -15.67
CA MET A 1 -13.36 -7.12 -14.80
C MET A 1 -14.10 -6.77 -13.54
N LYS A 2 -13.70 -7.37 -12.41
CA LYS A 2 -14.39 -7.20 -11.14
C LYS A 2 -13.70 -6.05 -10.41
N ARG A 3 -14.15 -4.83 -10.70
CA ARG A 3 -13.43 -3.60 -10.32
C ARG A 3 -13.09 -3.51 -8.84
N GLN A 4 -13.86 -4.12 -7.94
CA GLN A 4 -13.60 -4.14 -6.50
C GLN A 4 -13.45 -5.58 -5.99
N VAL A 5 -12.45 -5.78 -5.14
CA VAL A 5 -12.13 -7.03 -4.45
C VAL A 5 -12.19 -6.76 -2.95
N ASP A 6 -12.91 -7.63 -2.24
CA ASP A 6 -13.01 -7.59 -0.79
C ASP A 6 -12.51 -8.92 -0.24
N VAL A 7 -11.68 -8.86 0.82
CA VAL A 7 -11.16 -10.04 1.52
C VAL A 7 -11.26 -9.83 3.03
N THR A 8 -11.43 -10.92 3.76
CA THR A 8 -11.34 -10.88 5.22
C THR A 8 -9.89 -10.60 5.64
N CYS A 9 -9.66 -9.60 6.48
CA CYS A 9 -8.36 -9.25 7.02
C CYS A 9 -8.49 -8.73 8.46
N GLY A 10 -7.54 -9.08 9.33
CA GLY A 10 -7.55 -8.72 10.75
C GLY A 10 -7.24 -9.92 11.67
N ALA A 11 -6.51 -9.68 12.76
CA ALA A 11 -6.11 -10.73 13.71
C ALA A 11 -7.06 -10.84 14.93
N VAL A 12 -7.86 -9.81 15.24
CA VAL A 12 -8.53 -9.69 16.57
C VAL A 12 -10.05 -9.44 16.49
N ALA A 13 -10.68 -9.36 15.32
CA ALA A 13 -12.13 -9.29 15.24
C ALA A 13 -12.67 -9.95 13.98
N GLU A 14 -13.64 -10.84 14.17
CA GLU A 14 -14.30 -11.70 13.16
C GLU A 14 -15.00 -10.97 11.98
N ASN A 15 -14.74 -9.68 11.72
CA ASN A 15 -15.44 -8.91 10.68
C ASN A 15 -14.59 -7.84 9.97
N GLY A 16 -13.25 -7.89 10.07
CA GLY A 16 -12.38 -6.97 9.33
C GLY A 16 -12.39 -7.28 7.83
N VAL A 17 -12.72 -6.28 7.01
CA VAL A 17 -12.74 -6.41 5.54
C VAL A 17 -11.74 -5.43 4.94
N CYS A 18 -10.73 -5.99 4.28
CA CYS A 18 -9.84 -5.27 3.38
C CYS A 18 -10.51 -5.17 2.03
N SER A 19 -10.40 -4.02 1.40
CA SER A 19 -11.02 -3.76 0.11
C SER A 19 -10.05 -3.00 -0.78
N GLY A 20 -10.01 -3.35 -2.04
CA GLY A 20 -9.25 -2.66 -3.07
C GLY A 20 -10.01 -2.64 -4.37
N PHE A 21 -9.71 -1.67 -5.23
CA PHE A 21 -10.32 -1.59 -6.54
C PHE A 21 -9.34 -1.13 -7.61
N THR A 22 -9.64 -1.52 -8.84
CA THR A 22 -8.97 -1.04 -10.06
C THR A 22 -9.93 -0.16 -10.86
N ALA A 23 -9.40 0.92 -11.43
CA ALA A 23 -10.16 1.84 -12.26
C ALA A 23 -9.30 2.37 -13.42
N VAL A 24 -9.95 3.06 -14.37
CA VAL A 24 -9.29 3.65 -15.54
C VAL A 24 -9.73 5.10 -15.66
N ALA A 25 -8.76 6.01 -15.66
CA ALA A 25 -8.95 7.42 -15.94
C ALA A 25 -8.50 7.71 -17.38
N HIS A 26 -9.43 7.63 -18.34
CA HIS A 26 -9.12 7.80 -19.76
C HIS A 26 -8.59 9.18 -20.12
N ARG A 27 -9.10 10.22 -19.45
CA ARG A 27 -8.68 11.61 -19.67
C ARG A 27 -7.21 11.80 -19.34
N ASP A 28 -6.77 11.18 -18.25
CA ASP A 28 -5.42 11.31 -17.72
C ASP A 28 -4.48 10.19 -18.18
N LYS A 29 -4.99 9.25 -19.01
CA LYS A 29 -4.28 8.05 -19.46
C LYS A 29 -3.65 7.28 -18.29
N ALA A 30 -4.45 6.99 -17.27
CA ALA A 30 -3.98 6.30 -16.07
C ALA A 30 -4.86 5.09 -15.70
N ASN A 31 -4.21 3.99 -15.32
CA ASN A 31 -4.82 2.90 -14.58
C ASN A 31 -4.65 3.16 -13.09
N ILE A 32 -5.72 3.08 -12.32
CA ILE A 32 -5.72 3.40 -10.88
C ILE A 32 -5.86 2.11 -10.09
N ILE A 33 -5.02 1.94 -9.08
CA ILE A 33 -5.19 0.95 -8.01
C ILE A 33 -5.38 1.71 -6.71
N SER A 34 -6.48 1.41 -6.01
CA SER A 34 -6.81 2.07 -4.74
C SER A 34 -7.11 1.05 -3.66
N PHE A 35 -6.63 1.33 -2.45
CA PHE A 35 -6.81 0.50 -1.28
C PHE A 35 -7.57 1.24 -0.18
N ARG A 36 -8.55 0.56 0.40
CA ARG A 36 -9.38 1.10 1.47
C ARG A 36 -8.76 0.81 2.84
N GLY A 37 -8.79 1.79 3.73
CA GLY A 37 -8.42 1.62 5.14
C GLY A 37 -9.53 1.00 6.00
N THR A 38 -9.18 0.66 7.25
CA THR A 38 -10.11 0.10 8.24
C THR A 38 -11.18 1.13 8.68
N LYS A 39 -12.43 0.68 8.93
CA LYS A 39 -13.52 1.57 9.42
C LYS A 39 -13.29 2.08 10.84
N ASN A 40 -12.61 1.28 11.66
CA ASN A 40 -12.37 1.55 13.08
C ASN A 40 -10.88 1.87 13.29
N VAL A 41 -10.52 3.14 13.08
CA VAL A 41 -9.13 3.63 13.23
C VAL A 41 -8.54 3.32 14.61
N PRO A 42 -9.23 3.46 15.75
CA PRO A 42 -8.65 3.10 17.05
C PRO A 42 -8.30 1.61 17.20
N GLN A 43 -9.09 0.72 16.57
CA GLN A 43 -8.83 -0.71 16.57
C GLN A 43 -7.63 -1.06 15.67
N LEU A 44 -7.49 -0.39 14.53
CA LEU A 44 -6.31 -0.46 13.67
C LEU A 44 -5.03 -0.06 14.43
N LEU A 45 -5.10 0.94 15.32
CA LEU A 45 -3.94 1.37 16.10
C LEU A 45 -3.52 0.32 17.14
N ALA A 46 -4.47 -0.33 17.80
CA ALA A 46 -4.19 -1.45 18.69
C ALA A 46 -3.62 -2.67 17.92
N GLU A 47 -4.08 -2.89 16.68
CA GLU A 47 -3.57 -3.95 15.81
C GLU A 47 -2.16 -3.66 15.27
N ILE A 48 -1.84 -2.39 14.96
CA ILE A 48 -0.49 -1.95 14.56
C ILE A 48 0.50 -2.08 15.73
N ASP A 49 0.06 -1.79 16.96
CA ASP A 49 0.86 -1.92 18.18
C ASP A 49 1.10 -3.40 18.57
N ALA A 50 0.13 -4.27 18.26
CA ALA A 50 0.25 -5.73 18.41
C ALA A 50 0.99 -6.42 17.24
N ALA A 51 1.11 -5.79 16.07
CA ALA A 51 1.76 -6.31 14.87
C ALA A 51 3.29 -6.13 14.90
N GLY A 52 3.92 -6.57 15.99
CA GLY A 52 5.38 -6.54 16.14
C GLY A 52 6.13 -7.42 15.14
N GLU A 53 5.43 -8.30 14.43
CA GLU A 53 6.02 -9.17 13.42
C GLU A 53 6.26 -8.45 12.09
N LYS A 54 7.48 -8.62 11.59
CA LYS A 54 7.88 -8.16 10.26
C LYS A 54 8.22 -9.34 9.36
N VAL A 55 7.95 -9.19 8.07
CA VAL A 55 8.32 -10.17 7.04
C VAL A 55 9.31 -9.54 6.07
N LYS A 56 10.20 -10.36 5.52
CA LYS A 56 11.17 -9.91 4.51
C LYS A 56 10.41 -9.42 3.29
N TRP A 57 10.75 -8.24 2.81
CA TRP A 57 10.10 -7.65 1.64
C TRP A 57 10.88 -7.97 0.37
N ILE A 58 10.15 -8.18 -0.73
CA ILE A 58 10.73 -8.64 -2.00
C ILE A 58 11.74 -7.65 -2.58
N ALA A 59 11.49 -6.36 -2.42
CA ALA A 59 12.37 -5.31 -2.89
C ALA A 59 13.56 -5.04 -1.94
N GLY A 60 13.52 -5.56 -0.72
CA GLY A 60 14.54 -5.36 0.31
C GLY A 60 13.97 -4.83 1.63
N GLY A 61 14.68 -5.14 2.72
CA GLY A 61 14.26 -4.81 4.08
C GLY A 61 13.11 -5.68 4.58
N PHE A 62 12.38 -5.14 5.56
CA PHE A 62 11.29 -5.81 6.24
C PHE A 62 10.08 -4.91 6.38
N VAL A 63 8.89 -5.45 6.19
CA VAL A 63 7.61 -4.73 6.30
C VAL A 63 6.72 -5.37 7.36
N SER A 64 5.77 -4.61 7.89
CA SER A 64 4.76 -5.17 8.81
C SER A 64 4.05 -6.35 8.17
N LYS A 65 4.00 -7.48 8.89
CA LYS A 65 3.27 -8.68 8.43
C LYS A 65 1.80 -8.37 8.16
N TYR A 66 1.18 -7.55 9.01
CA TYR A 66 -0.23 -7.16 8.88
C TYR A 66 -0.51 -6.44 7.56
N PHE A 67 0.32 -5.45 7.19
CA PHE A 67 0.16 -4.74 5.92
C PHE A 67 0.44 -5.65 4.72
N ASN A 68 1.45 -6.50 4.83
CA ASN A 68 1.78 -7.49 3.80
C ASN A 68 0.62 -8.45 3.54
N ASP A 69 0.06 -9.05 4.59
CA ASP A 69 -1.03 -10.01 4.47
C ASP A 69 -2.28 -9.37 3.87
N GLY A 70 -2.61 -8.14 4.30
CA GLY A 70 -3.74 -7.38 3.75
C GLY A 70 -3.57 -7.09 2.25
N PHE A 71 -2.40 -6.62 1.85
CA PHE A 71 -2.08 -6.39 0.43
C PHE A 71 -2.10 -7.70 -0.37
N MET A 72 -1.37 -8.73 0.07
CA MET A 72 -1.24 -9.99 -0.66
C MET A 72 -2.59 -10.72 -0.77
N GLY A 73 -3.43 -10.65 0.26
CA GLY A 73 -4.78 -11.18 0.24
C GLY A 73 -5.62 -10.54 -0.87
N LEU A 74 -5.66 -9.21 -0.95
CA LEU A 74 -6.36 -8.49 -2.02
C LEU A 74 -5.76 -8.75 -3.40
N TRP A 75 -4.42 -8.76 -3.48
CA TRP A 75 -3.68 -8.98 -4.72
C TRP A 75 -4.02 -10.32 -5.35
N THR A 76 -3.95 -11.39 -4.56
CA THR A 76 -4.19 -12.77 -5.00
C THR A 76 -5.67 -13.12 -5.16
N ALA A 77 -6.59 -12.36 -4.55
CA ALA A 77 -8.03 -12.58 -4.67
C ALA A 77 -8.67 -11.99 -5.94
N GLY A 78 -7.89 -11.37 -6.83
CA GLY A 78 -8.39 -10.90 -8.13
C GLY A 78 -7.79 -9.59 -8.63
N MET A 79 -7.16 -8.79 -7.75
CA MET A 79 -6.60 -7.50 -8.17
C MET A 79 -5.41 -7.67 -9.12
N LYS A 80 -4.63 -8.74 -8.97
CA LYS A 80 -3.51 -9.08 -9.86
C LYS A 80 -3.99 -9.30 -11.30
N GLU A 81 -5.04 -10.08 -11.48
CA GLU A 81 -5.62 -10.41 -12.78
C GLU A 81 -6.21 -9.16 -13.44
N ASP A 82 -6.95 -8.36 -12.67
CA ASP A 82 -7.51 -7.10 -13.15
C ASP A 82 -6.40 -6.09 -13.54
N PHE A 83 -5.35 -5.95 -12.71
CA PHE A 83 -4.19 -5.12 -13.04
C PHE A 83 -3.51 -5.55 -14.34
N ARG A 84 -3.20 -6.85 -14.50
CA ARG A 84 -2.55 -7.38 -15.71
C ARG A 84 -3.42 -7.15 -16.94
N ALA A 85 -4.72 -7.38 -16.83
CA ALA A 85 -5.65 -7.16 -17.93
C ALA A 85 -5.77 -5.66 -18.30
N LEU A 86 -5.68 -4.75 -17.33
CA LEU A 86 -5.61 -3.30 -17.61
C LEU A 86 -4.30 -2.90 -18.29
N ARG A 87 -3.16 -3.48 -17.89
CA ARG A 87 -1.86 -3.25 -18.54
C ARG A 87 -1.85 -3.73 -19.99
N VAL A 88 -2.46 -4.88 -20.29
CA VAL A 88 -2.61 -5.35 -21.68
C VAL A 88 -3.53 -4.45 -22.48
N LYS A 89 -4.65 -4.02 -21.89
CA LYS A 89 -5.65 -3.20 -22.58
C LYS A 89 -5.18 -1.76 -22.82
N TYR A 90 -4.39 -1.20 -21.91
CA TYR A 90 -3.90 0.18 -21.94
C TYR A 90 -2.39 0.22 -21.62
N PRO A 91 -1.52 -0.29 -22.52
CA PRO A 91 -0.08 -0.45 -22.24
C PRO A 91 0.65 0.89 -22.04
N GLU A 92 0.18 1.96 -22.68
CA GLU A 92 0.74 3.30 -22.60
C GLU A 92 0.25 4.10 -21.38
N TYR A 93 -0.71 3.58 -20.61
CA TYR A 93 -1.25 4.30 -19.47
C TYR A 93 -0.30 4.21 -18.28
N GLU A 94 -0.17 5.32 -17.55
CA GLU A 94 0.52 5.35 -16.26
C GLU A 94 -0.22 4.47 -15.24
N LEU A 95 0.49 4.08 -14.18
CA LEU A 95 -0.09 3.44 -13.02
C LEU A 95 -0.15 4.43 -11.86
N TRP A 96 -1.35 4.73 -11.38
CA TRP A 96 -1.57 5.53 -10.20
C TRP A 96 -1.98 4.64 -9.03
N VAL A 97 -1.28 4.73 -7.92
CA VAL A 97 -1.52 3.92 -6.72
C VAL A 97 -1.87 4.83 -5.56
N THR A 98 -2.97 4.54 -4.87
CA THR A 98 -3.42 5.38 -3.75
C THR A 98 -4.11 4.61 -2.63
N GLY A 99 -4.23 5.25 -1.47
CA GLY A 99 -4.94 4.73 -0.33
C GLY A 99 -4.90 5.67 0.85
N HIS A 100 -5.87 5.54 1.75
CA HIS A 100 -5.99 6.32 2.97
C HIS A 100 -5.79 5.44 4.22
N SER A 101 -5.11 5.95 5.25
CA SER A 101 -4.84 5.26 6.51
C SER A 101 -4.13 3.91 6.25
N LEU A 102 -4.67 2.79 6.73
CA LEU A 102 -4.19 1.44 6.39
C LEU A 102 -4.07 1.21 4.87
N GLY A 103 -5.00 1.75 4.09
CA GLY A 103 -4.95 1.67 2.63
C GLY A 103 -3.70 2.33 2.05
N GLY A 104 -3.18 3.38 2.71
CA GLY A 104 -1.91 4.01 2.32
C GLY A 104 -0.71 3.08 2.52
N ALA A 105 -0.72 2.24 3.57
CA ALA A 105 0.32 1.23 3.75
C ALA A 105 0.28 0.16 2.66
N MET A 106 -0.93 -0.35 2.35
CA MET A 106 -1.12 -1.32 1.26
C MET A 106 -0.77 -0.72 -0.11
N ALA A 107 -1.06 0.56 -0.35
CA ALA A 107 -0.65 1.28 -1.56
C ALA A 107 0.88 1.33 -1.72
N SER A 108 1.61 1.61 -0.63
CA SER A 108 3.08 1.60 -0.58
C SER A 108 3.66 0.24 -0.95
N LEU A 109 3.08 -0.83 -0.40
CA LEU A 109 3.48 -2.21 -0.72
C LEU A 109 3.13 -2.56 -2.16
N ALA A 110 1.94 -2.22 -2.63
CA ALA A 110 1.51 -2.50 -4.00
C ALA A 110 2.39 -1.83 -5.04
N ALA A 111 2.72 -0.54 -4.88
CA ALA A 111 3.61 0.18 -5.79
C ALA A 111 5.00 -0.47 -5.86
N SER A 112 5.60 -0.79 -4.72
CA SER A 112 6.91 -1.46 -4.65
C SER A 112 6.86 -2.87 -5.27
N TYR A 113 5.82 -3.64 -4.96
CA TYR A 113 5.65 -5.01 -5.47
C TYR A 113 5.47 -5.03 -6.99
N ILE A 114 4.65 -4.12 -7.53
CA ILE A 114 4.39 -4.05 -8.97
C ILE A 114 5.66 -3.68 -9.77
N ILE A 115 6.52 -2.84 -9.21
CA ILE A 115 7.81 -2.52 -9.82
C ILE A 115 8.75 -3.73 -9.74
N ALA A 116 8.87 -4.35 -8.56
CA ALA A 116 9.84 -5.41 -8.31
C ALA A 116 9.48 -6.75 -8.97
N GLU A 117 8.21 -7.15 -8.96
CA GLU A 117 7.75 -8.48 -9.38
C GLU A 117 7.01 -8.46 -10.72
N GLU A 118 6.14 -7.46 -10.96
CA GLU A 118 5.40 -7.35 -12.23
C GLU A 118 6.19 -6.61 -13.32
N GLY A 119 7.39 -6.11 -13.00
CA GLY A 119 8.32 -5.50 -13.95
C GLY A 119 7.83 -4.18 -14.54
N VAL A 120 6.95 -3.45 -13.85
CA VAL A 120 6.49 -2.13 -14.32
C VAL A 120 7.62 -1.12 -14.16
N PRO A 121 7.96 -0.33 -15.20
CA PRO A 121 8.96 0.71 -15.09
C PRO A 121 8.59 1.71 -13.99
N SER A 122 9.53 1.97 -13.07
CA SER A 122 9.34 2.92 -11.96
C SER A 122 8.87 4.29 -12.41
N THR A 123 9.34 4.75 -13.57
CA THR A 123 8.96 6.04 -14.18
C THR A 123 7.49 6.13 -14.58
N SER A 124 6.79 5.01 -14.68
CA SER A 124 5.36 4.95 -15.02
C SER A 124 4.44 4.79 -13.79
N VAL A 125 5.01 4.68 -12.59
CA VAL A 125 4.27 4.50 -11.34
C VAL A 125 4.26 5.82 -10.55
N LYS A 126 3.05 6.28 -10.22
CA LYS A 126 2.82 7.43 -9.35
C LYS A 126 2.05 6.98 -8.13
N MET A 127 2.56 7.28 -6.95
CA MET A 127 1.92 6.96 -5.70
C MET A 127 1.62 8.21 -4.88
N VAL A 128 0.37 8.32 -4.43
CA VAL A 128 -0.05 9.35 -3.46
C VAL A 128 -0.88 8.69 -2.39
N THR A 129 -0.48 8.81 -1.13
CA THR A 129 -1.18 8.25 0.01
C THR A 129 -1.63 9.34 0.96
N PHE A 130 -2.63 9.03 1.79
CA PHE A 130 -3.21 9.97 2.75
C PHE A 130 -3.23 9.34 4.15
N GLY A 131 -2.63 9.98 5.15
CA GLY A 131 -2.60 9.43 6.51
C GLY A 131 -1.86 8.08 6.60
N GLN A 132 -0.86 7.84 5.75
CA GLN A 132 -0.15 6.56 5.67
C GLN A 132 0.72 6.32 6.93
N PRO A 133 0.59 5.18 7.66
CA PRO A 133 1.48 4.81 8.76
C PRO A 133 2.88 4.39 8.24
N ARG A 134 3.87 4.23 9.13
CA ARG A 134 5.17 3.62 8.76
C ARG A 134 4.95 2.15 8.38
N VAL A 135 5.45 1.75 7.22
CA VAL A 135 5.14 0.44 6.61
C VAL A 135 6.20 -0.61 6.89
N GLY A 136 7.46 -0.20 6.94
CA GLY A 136 8.60 -1.09 7.08
C GLY A 136 9.79 -0.45 7.77
N ASP A 137 10.89 -1.20 7.78
CA ASP A 137 12.15 -0.78 8.34
C ASP A 137 12.90 0.24 7.46
N TYR A 138 14.07 0.67 7.93
CA TYR A 138 14.92 1.62 7.21
C TYR A 138 15.31 1.12 5.81
N GLN A 139 15.59 -0.18 5.67
CA GLN A 139 16.00 -0.75 4.40
C GLN A 139 14.83 -0.73 3.40
N TYR A 140 13.61 -1.07 3.85
CA TYR A 140 12.41 -0.92 3.04
C TYR A 140 12.19 0.55 2.64
N ALA A 141 12.27 1.48 3.58
CA ALA A 141 12.07 2.91 3.30
C ALA A 141 13.07 3.42 2.23
N LYS A 142 14.36 3.10 2.40
CA LYS A 142 15.41 3.47 1.44
C LYS A 142 15.15 2.87 0.06
N VAL A 143 14.81 1.58 -0.01
CA VAL A 143 14.49 0.91 -1.28
C VAL A 143 13.28 1.59 -1.93
N HIS A 144 12.23 1.85 -1.15
CA HIS A 144 11.03 2.50 -1.64
C HIS A 144 11.32 3.88 -2.25
N ASP A 145 12.13 4.71 -1.59
CA ASP A 145 12.56 6.01 -2.11
C ASP A 145 13.33 5.89 -3.42
N THR A 146 14.18 4.87 -3.56
CA THR A 146 14.91 4.62 -4.81
C THR A 146 14.02 4.04 -5.92
N GLN A 147 13.00 3.26 -5.56
CA GLN A 147 12.13 2.57 -6.52
C GLN A 147 11.05 3.48 -7.08
N ILE A 148 10.47 4.38 -6.28
CA ILE A 148 9.27 5.12 -6.66
C ILE A 148 9.56 6.62 -6.58
N ALA A 149 10.04 7.18 -7.69
CA ALA A 149 10.42 8.59 -7.77
C ALA A 149 9.24 9.54 -7.53
N TYR A 150 8.03 9.17 -7.96
CA TYR A 150 6.81 9.93 -7.70
C TYR A 150 6.04 9.27 -6.56
N SER A 151 6.46 9.54 -5.33
CA SER A 151 5.85 9.06 -4.10
C SER A 151 5.59 10.24 -3.18
N PHE A 152 4.33 10.44 -2.77
CA PHE A 152 3.96 11.51 -1.82
C PHE A 152 3.04 10.97 -0.72
N ARG A 153 3.32 11.36 0.53
CA ARG A 153 2.51 11.05 1.71
C ARG A 153 1.84 12.30 2.25
N VAL A 154 0.57 12.49 1.93
CA VAL A 154 -0.20 13.60 2.48
C VAL A 154 -0.57 13.30 3.94
N THR A 155 -0.14 14.16 4.86
CA THR A 155 -0.49 14.10 6.30
C THR A 155 -1.40 15.28 6.67
N HIS A 156 -2.20 15.15 7.74
CA HIS A 156 -3.13 16.21 8.16
C HIS A 156 -3.04 16.54 9.66
N TRP A 157 -2.49 17.71 9.97
CA TRP A 157 -2.45 18.35 11.29
C TRP A 157 -2.10 17.41 12.47
N ARG A 158 -3.09 16.99 13.26
CA ARG A 158 -2.92 16.14 14.46
C ARG A 158 -3.28 14.68 14.19
N ASP A 159 -3.35 14.29 12.92
CA ASP A 159 -3.54 12.89 12.58
C ASP A 159 -2.38 12.07 13.16
N MET A 160 -2.71 11.17 14.07
CA MET A 160 -1.74 10.32 14.75
C MET A 160 -1.27 9.16 13.88
N VAL A 161 -2.02 8.79 12.82
CA VAL A 161 -1.75 7.60 12.01
C VAL A 161 -0.38 7.66 11.31
N PRO A 162 0.03 8.78 10.68
CA PRO A 162 1.39 8.92 10.15
C PRO A 162 2.47 8.72 11.19
N HIS A 163 2.21 9.01 12.46
CA HIS A 163 3.24 8.88 13.50
C HIS A 163 3.40 7.45 14.03
N LEU A 164 2.69 6.46 13.48
CA LEU A 164 2.69 5.08 13.97
C LEU A 164 3.20 4.08 12.92
N PRO A 165 3.88 2.99 13.34
CA PRO A 165 4.47 2.77 14.68
C PRO A 165 5.45 3.88 15.09
N PRO A 166 5.59 4.27 16.37
CA PRO A 166 6.40 5.42 16.78
C PRO A 166 7.85 5.40 16.26
N LYS A 167 8.44 6.58 16.02
CA LYS A 167 9.85 6.68 15.60
C LYS A 167 10.72 6.00 16.68
N PHE A 168 11.60 5.10 16.27
CA PHE A 168 12.42 4.22 17.13
C PHE A 168 11.71 3.07 17.85
N PHE A 169 10.39 2.90 17.69
CA PHE A 169 9.69 1.67 18.07
C PHE A 169 9.88 0.62 16.97
N MET A 170 10.51 -0.50 17.31
CA MET A 170 10.78 -1.65 16.42
C MET A 170 11.55 -1.33 15.12
N GLY A 171 12.15 -0.14 14.97
CA GLY A 171 12.94 0.24 13.80
C GLY A 171 12.13 0.50 12.53
N TYR A 172 10.91 1.04 12.65
CA TYR A 172 10.11 1.50 11.51
C TYR A 172 10.50 2.91 11.05
N TYR A 173 10.50 3.16 9.74
CA TYR A 173 10.88 4.43 9.12
C TYR A 173 9.85 4.87 8.07
N HIS A 174 9.74 6.18 7.84
CA HIS A 174 9.05 6.71 6.66
C HIS A 174 10.01 6.72 5.48
N HIS A 175 9.44 6.57 4.29
CA HIS A 175 10.05 7.00 3.03
C HIS A 175 9.94 8.54 2.91
N GLU A 176 10.84 9.19 2.18
CA GLU A 176 11.28 10.58 2.40
C GLU A 176 10.26 11.69 2.08
N SER A 177 9.20 11.42 1.32
CA SER A 177 8.33 12.48 0.80
C SER A 177 7.01 12.60 1.56
N GLU A 178 6.91 13.63 2.43
CA GLU A 178 5.66 14.13 3.02
C GLU A 178 5.14 15.36 2.28
#